data_AF-A0A1J3IP59-F1
#
_entry.id   AF-A0A1J3IP59-F1
#
_cell.length_a   1.000
_cell.length_b   1.000
_cell.length_c   1.000
_cell.angle_alpha   90.00
_cell.angle_beta   90.00
_cell.angle_gamma   90.00
#
_symmetry.space_group_name_H-M   'P 1'
#
loop_
_entity.id
_entity.type
_entity.pdbx_description
1 polymer ?
#
loop_
_entity_poly.entity_id
_entity_poly.type
_entity_poly.pdbx_seq_one_letter_code
_entity_poly.pdbx_strand_id
1 'polypeptide(L)'
;DEENLSVFFREIESIKSQIEEISNLLLDLQNLNEETKSTHSTKILRGLRDRMESNIVSISRKANAVKALIESLEKSNAANRASFKEGSSVDRTRVTIT
;
A
#
# COMPACT_ATOMS: atom_id res chain seq x y z
N ASP A 1 -0.44 -18.44 20.08
CA ASP A 1 -0.04 -17.01 20.14
C ASP A 1 1.02 -16.71 19.10
N GLU A 2 2.16 -17.41 19.12
CA GLU A 2 3.30 -17.18 18.21
C GLU A 2 2.95 -17.37 16.72
N GLU A 3 2.23 -18.45 16.36
CA GLU A 3 1.77 -18.68 14.99
C GLU A 3 0.76 -17.62 14.51
N ASN A 4 -0.12 -17.15 15.40
CA ASN A 4 -1.08 -16.08 15.06
C ASN A 4 -0.37 -14.76 14.76
N LEU A 5 0.62 -14.41 15.58
CA LEU A 5 1.42 -13.21 15.39
C LEU A 5 2.34 -13.34 14.17
N SER A 6 2.90 -14.52 13.87
CA SER A 6 3.75 -14.70 12.69
C SER A 6 2.98 -14.55 11.38
N VAL A 7 1.72 -14.99 11.31
CA VAL A 7 0.84 -14.72 10.16
C VAL A 7 0.55 -13.23 10.06
N PHE A 8 0.17 -12.59 11.17
CA PHE A 8 -0.10 -11.15 11.23
C PHE A 8 1.08 -10.30 10.75
N PHE A 9 2.29 -10.60 11.21
CA PHE A 9 3.48 -9.86 10.82
C PHE A 9 3.78 -9.99 9.33
N ARG A 10 3.57 -11.17 8.73
CA ARG A 10 3.72 -11.36 7.28
C ARG A 10 2.71 -10.54 6.48
N GLU A 11 1.47 -10.46 6.94
CA GLU A 11 0.43 -9.61 6.32
C GLU A 11 0.81 -8.13 6.39
N ILE A 12 1.29 -7.67 7.55
CA ILE A 12 1.79 -6.30 7.75
C ILE A 12 2.98 -5.99 6.84
N GLU A 13 3.96 -6.89 6.75
CA GLU A 13 5.13 -6.72 5.87
C GLU A 13 4.72 -6.63 4.40
N SER A 14 3.77 -7.48 3.97
CA SER A 14 3.23 -7.42 2.61
C SER A 14 2.53 -6.09 2.31
N ILE A 15 1.74 -5.57 3.25
CA ILE A 15 1.08 -4.26 3.12
C ILE A 15 2.13 -3.14 3.05
N LYS A 16 3.14 -3.16 3.93
CA LYS A 16 4.23 -2.17 3.93
C LYS A 16 4.99 -2.14 2.62
N SER A 17 5.34 -3.32 2.09
CA SER A 17 6.02 -3.43 0.79
C SER A 17 5.18 -2.84 -0.35
N GLN A 18 3.87 -3.09 -0.37
CA GLN A 18 3.00 -2.50 -1.39
C GLN A 18 2.87 -0.97 -1.26
N ILE A 19 2.87 -0.43 -0.04
CA ILE A 19 2.89 1.01 0.21
C ILE A 19 4.20 1.65 -0.26
N GLU A 20 5.33 0.97 -0.05
CA GLU A 20 6.64 1.41 -0.56
C GLU A 20 6.64 1.44 -2.09
N GLU A 21 6.11 0.42 -2.76
CA GLU A 21 5.97 0.40 -4.22
C GLU A 21 5.08 1.54 -4.74
N ILE A 22 3.97 1.84 -4.07
CA ILE A 22 3.12 3.00 -4.41
C ILE A 22 3.90 4.30 -4.26
N SER A 23 4.71 4.43 -3.22
CA SER A 23 5.51 5.63 -2.95
C SER A 23 6.57 5.84 -4.04
N ASN A 24 7.21 4.77 -4.51
CA ASN A 24 8.16 4.82 -5.62
C ASN A 24 7.47 5.23 -6.93
N LEU A 25 6.29 4.67 -7.24
CA LEU A 25 5.51 5.07 -8.42
C LEU A 25 5.06 6.54 -8.36
N LEU A 26 4.73 7.04 -7.17
CA LEU A 26 4.38 8.45 -6.97
C LEU A 26 5.58 9.37 -7.22
N LEU A 27 6.78 8.98 -6.73
CA LEU A 27 8.01 9.72 -7.00
C LEU A 27 8.33 9.75 -8.50
N ASP A 28 8.19 8.62 -9.20
CA ASP A 28 8.37 8.55 -10.65
C ASP A 28 7.38 9.44 -11.39
N LEU A 29 6.10 9.42 -10.98
CA LEU A 29 5.06 10.29 -11.56
C LEU A 29 5.39 11.78 -11.35
N GLN A 30 5.89 12.15 -10.18
CA GLN A 30 6.33 13.53 -9.88
C GLN A 30 7.51 13.94 -10.78
N ASN A 31 8.52 13.07 -10.92
CA ASN A 31 9.67 13.33 -11.79
C ASN A 31 9.26 13.52 -13.25
N LEU A 32 8.37 12.66 -13.76
CA LEU A 32 7.82 12.79 -15.11
C LEU A 32 7.06 14.12 -15.27
N ASN A 33 6.27 14.50 -14.28
CA ASN A 33 5.55 15.77 -14.30
C ASN A 33 6.51 16.97 -14.34
N GLU A 34 7.59 16.96 -13.56
CA GLU A 34 8.62 18.01 -13.64
C GLU A 34 9.31 18.05 -15.01
N GLU A 35 9.61 16.89 -15.61
CA GLU A 35 10.20 16.79 -16.96
C GLU A 35 9.29 17.39 -18.04
N THR A 36 7.97 17.28 -17.90
CA THR A 36 7.04 17.90 -18.86
C THR A 36 7.10 19.43 -18.87
N LYS A 37 7.50 20.07 -17.76
CA LYS A 37 7.56 21.53 -17.65
C LYS A 37 8.73 22.14 -18.43
N SER A 38 9.81 21.39 -18.61
CA SER A 38 11.01 21.83 -19.33
C SER A 38 11.11 21.28 -20.76
N THR A 39 10.25 20.33 -21.13
CA THR A 39 10.24 19.70 -22.45
C THR A 39 9.38 20.48 -23.44
N HIS A 40 9.95 20.89 -24.57
CA HIS A 40 9.21 21.58 -25.64
C HIS A 40 8.89 20.69 -26.85
N SER A 41 9.45 19.48 -26.91
CA SER A 41 9.19 18.53 -28.01
C SER A 41 7.84 17.85 -27.84
N THR A 42 6.92 18.11 -28.76
CA THR A 42 5.55 17.52 -28.75
C THR A 42 5.55 15.99 -28.79
N LYS A 43 6.54 15.39 -29.48
CA LYS A 43 6.72 13.93 -29.53
C LYS A 43 7.10 13.36 -28.16
N ILE A 44 8.02 14.01 -27.46
CA ILE A 44 8.47 13.58 -26.12
C ILE A 44 7.35 13.80 -25.10
N LEU A 45 6.68 14.96 -25.14
CA LEU A 45 5.53 15.26 -24.28
C LEU A 45 4.39 14.24 -24.40
N ARG A 46 4.16 13.66 -25.58
CA ARG A 46 3.19 12.57 -25.73
C ARG A 46 3.65 11.32 -24.98
N GLY A 47 4.90 10.89 -25.17
CA GLY A 47 5.44 9.73 -24.45
C GLY A 47 5.48 9.89 -22.93
N LEU A 48 5.78 11.09 -22.43
CA LEU A 48 5.70 11.40 -20.99
C LEU A 48 4.27 11.27 -20.47
N ARG A 49 3.28 11.81 -21.20
CA ARG A 49 1.86 11.66 -20.83
C ARG A 49 1.41 10.21 -20.80
N ASP A 50 1.78 9.41 -21.79
CA ASP A 50 1.43 7.98 -21.84
C ASP A 50 2.02 7.22 -20.64
N ARG A 51 3.26 7.53 -20.23
CA ARG A 51 3.90 6.96 -19.04
C ARG A 51 3.21 7.40 -17.75
N MET A 52 2.90 8.69 -17.61
CA MET A 52 2.20 9.23 -16.45
C MET A 52 0.82 8.58 -16.28
N GLU A 53 0.05 8.43 -17.37
CA GLU A 53 -1.26 7.76 -17.34
C GLU A 53 -1.13 6.31 -16.86
N SER A 54 -0.13 5.57 -17.38
CA SER A 54 0.14 4.22 -16.91
C SER A 54 0.51 4.17 -15.42
N ASN A 55 1.28 5.14 -14.92
CA ASN A 55 1.65 5.23 -13.51
C ASN A 55 0.43 5.53 -12.64
N ILE A 56 -0.43 6.48 -13.04
CA ILE A 56 -1.67 6.82 -12.34
C ILE A 56 -2.58 5.59 -12.20
N VAL A 57 -2.78 4.83 -13.29
CA VAL A 57 -3.58 3.60 -13.26
C VAL A 57 -2.96 2.55 -12.32
N SER A 58 -1.63 2.38 -12.37
CA SER A 58 -0.92 1.43 -11.49
C SER A 58 -1.04 1.82 -10.00
N ILE A 59 -0.82 3.09 -9.68
CA ILE A 59 -0.97 3.65 -8.32
C ILE A 59 -2.40 3.42 -7.83
N SER A 60 -3.40 3.76 -8.63
CA SER A 60 -4.81 3.61 -8.26
C SER A 60 -5.17 2.14 -7.97
N ARG A 61 -4.74 1.21 -8.81
CA ARG A 61 -4.98 -0.23 -8.62
C ARG A 61 -4.31 -0.75 -7.34
N LYS A 62 -3.03 -0.40 -7.12
CA LYS A 62 -2.28 -0.83 -5.93
C LYS A 62 -2.87 -0.22 -4.66
N ALA A 63 -3.22 1.06 -4.67
CA ALA A 63 -3.84 1.73 -3.53
C ALA A 63 -5.18 1.07 -3.14
N ASN A 64 -6.01 0.72 -4.12
CA ASN A 64 -7.26 0.00 -3.87
C ASN A 64 -7.02 -1.41 -3.31
N ALA A 65 -5.99 -2.12 -3.79
CA ALA A 65 -5.60 -3.43 -3.26
C ALA A 65 -5.11 -3.34 -1.80
N VAL A 66 -4.23 -2.37 -1.51
CA VAL A 66 -3.75 -2.11 -0.13
C VAL A 66 -4.91 -1.78 0.79
N LYS A 67 -5.84 -0.92 0.36
CA LYS A 67 -7.04 -0.59 1.13
C LYS A 67 -7.85 -1.86 1.47
N ALA A 68 -8.09 -2.73 0.50
CA ALA A 68 -8.83 -3.98 0.73
C ALA A 68 -8.10 -4.93 1.70
N LEU A 69 -6.76 -4.96 1.65
CA LEU A 69 -5.94 -5.75 2.59
C LEU A 69 -6.04 -5.21 4.02
N ILE A 70 -5.97 -3.88 4.19
CA ILE A 70 -6.14 -3.24 5.50
C ILE A 70 -7.53 -3.52 6.07
N GLU A 71 -8.60 -3.35 5.28
CA GLU A 71 -9.97 -3.66 5.71
C GLU A 71 -10.14 -5.15 6.08
N SER A 72 -9.47 -6.06 5.37
CA SER A 72 -9.44 -7.48 5.72
C SER A 72 -8.70 -7.74 7.03
N LEU A 73 -7.57 -7.06 7.24
CA LEU A 73 -6.77 -7.16 8.46
C LEU A 73 -7.54 -6.67 9.68
N GLU A 74 -8.26 -5.55 9.56
CA GLU A 74 -9.12 -5.02 10.62
C GLU A 74 -10.23 -6.00 11.00
N LYS A 75 -10.87 -6.64 10.00
CA LYS A 75 -11.86 -7.71 10.25
C LYS A 75 -11.21 -8.91 10.94
N SER A 76 -10.02 -9.31 10.53
CA SER A 76 -9.26 -10.37 11.19
C SER A 76 -8.91 -10.01 12.63
N ASN A 77 -8.54 -8.76 12.90
CA ASN A 77 -8.23 -8.28 14.25
C ASN A 77 -9.47 -8.35 15.16
N ALA A 78 -10.64 -7.94 14.65
CA ALA A 78 -11.89 -8.06 15.38
C ALA A 78 -12.26 -9.52 15.67
N ALA A 79 -12.13 -10.42 14.67
CA ALA A 79 -12.40 -11.85 14.83
C ALA A 79 -11.42 -12.52 15.81
N ASN A 80 -10.17 -12.07 15.84
CA ASN A 80 -9.12 -12.61 16.71
C ASN A 80 -9.48 -12.50 18.21
N ARG A 81 -10.32 -11.53 18.59
CA ARG A 81 -10.78 -11.35 19.98
C ARG A 81 -11.64 -12.51 20.49
N ALA A 82 -12.29 -13.27 19.61
CA ALA A 82 -13.01 -14.48 20.01
C ALA A 82 -12.07 -15.54 20.61
N SER A 83 -10.85 -15.65 20.08
CA SER A 83 -9.85 -16.65 20.48
C SER A 83 -8.91 -16.15 21.56
N PHE A 84 -8.52 -14.87 21.52
CA PHE A 84 -7.50 -14.32 22.43
C PHE A 84 -8.06 -13.41 23.52
N LYS A 85 -9.37 -13.12 23.52
CA LYS A 85 -10.03 -12.09 24.35
C LYS A 85 -9.47 -10.68 24.11
N GLU A 86 -10.35 -9.70 24.24
CA GLU A 86 -9.99 -8.29 24.19
C GLU A 86 -9.01 -7.94 25.32
N GLY A 87 -7.98 -7.15 25.00
CA GLY A 87 -6.97 -6.69 25.95
C GLY A 87 -5.86 -7.70 26.27
N SER A 88 -5.88 -8.89 25.66
CA SER A 88 -4.76 -9.83 25.75
C SER A 88 -3.48 -9.29 25.11
N SER A 89 -2.34 -9.91 25.41
CA SER A 89 -1.06 -9.52 24.79
C SER A 89 -1.14 -9.57 23.26
N VAL A 90 -1.75 -10.62 22.69
CA VAL A 90 -1.91 -10.78 21.24
C VAL A 90 -2.82 -9.70 20.66
N ASP A 91 -3.99 -9.44 21.28
CA ASP A 91 -4.93 -8.40 20.83
C ASP A 91 -4.28 -7.00 20.88
N ARG A 92 -3.62 -6.67 21.99
CA ARG A 92 -2.90 -5.38 22.14
C ARG A 92 -1.80 -5.20 21.11
N THR A 93 -1.00 -6.23 20.84
CA THR A 93 0.04 -6.17 19.80
C THR A 93 -0.56 -5.88 18.43
N ARG A 94 -1.60 -6.61 18.04
CA ARG A 94 -2.24 -6.45 16.73
C ARG A 94 -2.89 -5.06 16.57
N VAL A 95 -3.58 -4.58 17.60
CA VAL A 95 -4.20 -3.23 17.64
C VAL A 95 -3.15 -2.10 17.69
N THR A 96 -1.98 -2.33 18.29
CA THR A 96 -0.94 -1.28 18.35
C THR A 96 -0.19 -1.11 17.03
N ILE A 97 -0.08 -2.20 16.25
CA ILE A 97 0.68 -2.21 14.99
C ILE A 97 -0.18 -1.81 13.79
N THR A 98 -1.48 -2.05 13.86
CA THR A 98 -2.46 -1.66 12.85
C THR A 98 -2.95 -0.25 13.13
#